data_AF-A0ABD2PY05-F1
#
_entry.id   AF-A0ABD2PY05-F1
#
_cell.length_a   1.000
_cell.length_b   1.000
_cell.length_c   1.000
_cell.angle_alpha   90.00
_cell.angle_beta   90.00
_cell.angle_gamma   90.00
#
_symmetry.space_group_name_H-M   'P 1'
#
loop_
_entity.id
_entity.type
_entity.pdbx_description
1 polymer ?
#
loop_
_entity_poly.entity_id
_entity_poly.type
_entity_poly.pdbx_seq_one_letter_code
_entity_poly.pdbx_strand_id
1 'polypeptide(L)'
;MDASSQNAQQNAVLASTGALMVRLHPMVIFNISEHWTRYKVMSDGDATLPIKVFGALLGKQDGNQLEIVTSMELLLDAQSGHVDSGFFRTRESQSKLVHPDLDFIGCYITGGPIQEEDQSFQIQMQELCESVVILKLDPYDRRGDQLPIHVYESAVDNDARLHFKQVPYELAHDEAERIGVDHIAKTIGTGSSNAGSLTAEHLLGSYHAMEMLLLRLNILQNYVDAVNNKELPVNHCILREISGLIHRLPFLMNKGTDRSAISAKTQLYRQANEVCLTVLLSSMTQGLQSLHSTLIKSLQVLDKKPLTQSGHMHHMMNPTWSNIGSYSHKSAKRLLTKSGSKME
;
A
#
# COMPACT_ATOMS: atom_id res chain seq x y z
N MET A 1 -14.40 -0.37 -42.92
CA MET A 1 -13.07 0.10 -43.35
C MET A 1 -12.76 1.39 -42.60
N ASP A 2 -12.71 1.43 -41.28
CA ASP A 2 -11.85 0.72 -40.29
C ASP A 2 -10.92 1.74 -39.60
N ALA A 3 -11.52 2.73 -38.92
CA ALA A 3 -10.80 3.63 -38.01
C ALA A 3 -10.51 2.94 -36.65
N SER A 4 -11.38 2.00 -36.26
CA SER A 4 -11.24 1.19 -35.04
C SER A 4 -10.15 0.12 -35.16
N SER A 5 -9.97 -0.47 -36.34
CA SER A 5 -8.94 -1.48 -36.59
C SER A 5 -7.54 -0.87 -36.72
N GLN A 6 -7.43 0.40 -37.16
CA GLN A 6 -6.16 1.14 -37.17
C GLN A 6 -5.66 1.45 -35.75
N ASN A 7 -6.54 1.82 -34.82
CA ASN A 7 -6.17 2.02 -33.40
C ASN A 7 -5.72 0.71 -32.72
N ALA A 8 -6.32 -0.42 -33.07
CA ALA A 8 -5.94 -1.72 -32.51
C ALA A 8 -4.60 -2.23 -33.07
N GLN A 9 -4.30 -1.95 -34.34
CA GLN A 9 -3.01 -2.32 -34.95
C GLN A 9 -1.87 -1.35 -34.57
N GLN A 10 -2.16 -0.07 -34.30
CA GLN A 10 -1.16 0.87 -33.76
C GLN A 10 -0.69 0.48 -32.35
N ASN A 11 -1.57 -0.05 -31.51
CA ASN A 11 -1.20 -0.52 -30.17
C ASN A 11 -0.35 -1.80 -30.15
N ALA A 12 -0.31 -2.57 -31.26
CA ALA A 12 0.38 -3.85 -31.30
C ALA A 12 1.78 -3.81 -31.95
N VAL A 13 2.17 -2.73 -32.61
CA VAL A 13 3.39 -2.69 -33.46
C VAL A 13 4.54 -1.83 -32.88
N LEU A 14 4.37 -1.17 -31.74
CA LEU A 14 5.45 -0.45 -31.05
C LEU A 14 5.79 -1.03 -29.66
N ALA A 15 5.85 -2.37 -29.60
CA ALA A 15 6.62 -3.08 -28.59
C ALA A 15 8.08 -3.17 -29.06
N SER A 16 8.77 -2.03 -29.11
CA SER A 16 10.22 -1.99 -29.29
C SER A 16 10.81 -0.98 -28.31
N THR A 17 11.77 -1.49 -27.53
CA THR A 17 12.67 -0.85 -26.55
C THR A 17 12.04 -0.33 -25.27
N GLY A 18 12.16 -1.12 -24.18
CA GLY A 18 12.07 -0.66 -22.79
C GLY A 18 10.71 -0.18 -22.32
N ALA A 19 9.71 -1.05 -22.17
CA ALA A 19 8.44 -0.66 -21.54
C ALA A 19 8.64 -0.21 -20.09
N LEU A 20 8.53 1.11 -19.84
CA LEU A 20 8.66 1.72 -18.52
C LEU A 20 7.67 1.07 -17.55
N MET A 21 8.16 0.52 -16.44
CA MET A 21 7.31 -0.06 -15.40
C MET A 21 7.15 0.97 -14.29
N VAL A 22 5.95 1.51 -14.12
CA VAL A 22 5.67 2.53 -13.10
C VAL A 22 5.06 1.89 -11.87
N ARG A 23 5.69 2.11 -10.71
CA ARG A 23 5.17 1.77 -9.39
C ARG A 23 4.75 3.04 -8.68
N LEU A 24 3.49 3.12 -8.27
CA LEU A 24 2.90 4.30 -7.65
C LEU A 24 2.53 3.99 -6.19
N HIS A 25 3.08 4.76 -5.26
CA HIS A 25 2.71 4.68 -3.84
C HIS A 25 1.38 5.41 -3.57
N PRO A 26 0.43 4.80 -2.83
CA PRO A 26 -0.79 5.44 -2.35
C PRO A 26 -0.61 6.83 -1.70
N MET A 27 0.51 7.07 -1.02
CA MET A 27 0.86 8.36 -0.41
C MET A 27 0.81 9.51 -1.44
N VAL A 28 1.30 9.26 -2.66
CA VAL A 28 1.26 10.25 -3.75
C VAL A 28 -0.17 10.62 -4.08
N ILE A 29 -1.07 9.65 -4.11
CA ILE A 29 -2.49 9.85 -4.41
C ILE A 29 -3.15 10.71 -3.33
N PHE A 30 -2.87 10.42 -2.06
CA PHE A 30 -3.37 11.22 -0.95
C PHE A 30 -2.84 12.65 -0.99
N ASN A 31 -1.55 12.84 -1.26
CA ASN A 31 -0.96 14.17 -1.38
C ASN A 31 -1.61 14.98 -2.50
N ILE A 32 -1.85 14.38 -3.68
CA ILE A 32 -2.51 15.06 -4.80
C ILE A 32 -3.96 15.39 -4.45
N SER A 33 -4.68 14.45 -3.84
CA SER A 33 -6.07 14.65 -3.41
C SER A 33 -6.19 15.73 -2.33
N GLU A 34 -5.27 15.76 -1.36
CA GLU A 34 -5.18 16.82 -0.33
C GLU A 34 -4.89 18.16 -0.99
N HIS A 35 -3.88 18.23 -1.85
CA HIS A 35 -3.46 19.46 -2.52
C HIS A 35 -4.62 20.06 -3.32
N TRP A 36 -5.32 19.24 -4.10
CA TRP A 36 -6.51 19.68 -4.82
C TRP A 36 -7.63 20.14 -3.90
N THR A 37 -7.91 19.39 -2.83
CA THR A 37 -8.99 19.72 -1.87
C THR A 37 -8.70 21.03 -1.14
N ARG A 38 -7.46 21.26 -0.73
CA ARG A 38 -7.02 22.49 -0.08
C ARG A 38 -7.20 23.70 -1.00
N TYR A 39 -6.74 23.62 -2.25
CA TYR A 39 -6.96 24.71 -3.21
C TYR A 39 -8.45 24.95 -3.47
N LYS A 40 -9.24 23.88 -3.57
CA LYS A 40 -10.70 23.98 -3.70
C LYS A 40 -11.37 24.73 -2.55
N VAL A 41 -10.92 24.51 -1.31
CA VAL A 41 -11.43 25.23 -0.13
C VAL A 41 -10.93 26.68 -0.10
N MET A 42 -9.68 26.92 -0.49
CA MET A 42 -9.09 28.27 -0.52
C MET A 42 -9.70 29.17 -1.59
N SER A 43 -10.15 28.62 -2.72
CA SER A 43 -10.77 29.36 -3.83
C SER A 43 -12.26 29.69 -3.62
N ASP A 44 -12.77 29.54 -2.39
CA ASP A 44 -14.10 29.95 -1.90
C ASP A 44 -15.25 29.90 -2.93
N GLY A 45 -15.49 28.72 -3.50
CA GLY A 45 -16.73 28.44 -4.23
C GLY A 45 -16.91 29.14 -5.58
N ASP A 46 -15.89 29.79 -6.15
CA ASP A 46 -15.94 30.24 -7.55
C ASP A 46 -15.88 29.02 -8.49
N ALA A 47 -17.02 28.34 -8.60
CA ALA A 47 -17.22 27.07 -9.29
C ALA A 47 -17.19 27.20 -10.83
N THR A 48 -16.72 28.33 -11.36
CA THR A 48 -16.80 28.66 -12.78
C THR A 48 -15.61 28.15 -13.59
N LEU A 49 -14.45 27.91 -12.96
CA LEU A 49 -13.26 27.35 -13.62
C LEU A 49 -12.79 26.05 -12.92
N PRO A 50 -12.42 25.01 -13.70
CA PRO A 50 -11.88 23.79 -13.12
C PRO A 50 -10.54 24.10 -12.44
N ILE A 51 -10.45 23.84 -11.14
CA ILE A 51 -9.24 24.05 -10.36
C ILE A 51 -8.22 23.01 -10.79
N LYS A 52 -7.14 23.48 -11.42
CA LYS A 52 -5.97 22.67 -11.77
C LYS A 52 -4.86 22.96 -10.78
N VAL A 53 -4.33 21.90 -10.17
CA VAL A 53 -3.12 21.97 -9.36
C VAL A 53 -1.99 21.23 -10.07
N PHE A 54 -0.79 21.77 -9.89
CA PHE A 54 0.44 21.26 -10.48
C PHE A 54 1.41 20.89 -9.37
N GLY A 55 2.15 19.81 -9.57
CA GLY A 55 3.23 19.50 -8.65
C GLY A 55 4.27 18.58 -9.23
N ALA A 56 5.29 18.34 -8.43
CA ALA A 56 6.44 17.53 -8.74
C ALA A 56 6.33 16.16 -8.08
N LEU A 57 6.81 15.14 -8.79
CA LEU A 57 6.88 13.76 -8.35
C LEU A 57 8.31 13.41 -7.99
N LEU A 58 8.46 12.76 -6.85
CA LEU A 58 9.74 12.35 -6.29
C LEU A 58 9.76 10.84 -6.13
N GLY A 59 10.86 10.23 -6.50
CA GLY A 59 10.94 8.79 -6.59
C GLY A 59 12.33 8.26 -6.84
N LYS A 60 12.38 6.97 -7.16
CA LYS A 60 13.60 6.25 -7.51
C LYS A 60 13.48 5.70 -8.92
N GLN A 61 14.56 5.76 -9.67
CA GLN A 61 14.63 5.17 -11.00
C GLN A 61 15.72 4.10 -11.01
N ASP A 62 15.33 2.84 -11.22
CA ASP A 62 16.25 1.71 -11.40
C ASP A 62 16.10 1.15 -12.82
N GLY A 63 16.95 1.64 -13.72
CA GLY A 63 16.88 1.36 -15.15
C GLY A 63 15.53 1.78 -15.74
N ASN A 64 14.68 0.78 -16.00
CA ASN A 64 13.36 0.96 -16.61
C ASN A 64 12.19 0.78 -15.63
N GLN A 65 12.50 0.64 -14.33
CA GLN A 65 11.51 0.65 -13.26
C GLN A 65 11.53 2.01 -12.59
N LEU A 66 10.37 2.67 -12.58
CA LEU A 66 10.18 3.96 -11.96
C LEU A 66 9.28 3.79 -10.74
N GLU A 67 9.78 4.14 -9.57
CA GLU A 67 9.06 4.07 -8.31
C GLU A 67 8.74 5.47 -7.81
N ILE A 68 7.46 5.85 -7.87
CA ILE A 68 6.94 7.15 -7.45
C ILE A 68 6.54 7.06 -5.98
N VAL A 69 7.36 7.61 -5.09
CA VAL A 69 7.25 7.44 -3.63
C VAL A 69 6.48 8.59 -2.99
N THR A 70 6.78 9.82 -3.38
CA THR A 70 6.17 11.01 -2.78
C THR A 70 6.00 12.12 -3.81
N SER A 71 5.33 13.19 -3.42
CA SER A 71 5.05 14.33 -4.27
C SER A 71 5.13 15.63 -3.49
N MET A 72 5.32 16.72 -4.22
CA MET A 72 5.43 18.07 -3.67
C MET A 72 4.65 19.04 -4.55
N GLU A 73 4.10 20.09 -3.95
CA GLU A 73 3.39 21.14 -4.67
C GLU A 73 4.36 22.05 -5.44
N LEU A 74 3.93 22.52 -6.61
CA LEU A 74 4.64 23.54 -7.38
C LEU A 74 3.83 24.84 -7.35
N LEU A 75 4.53 25.96 -7.31
CA LEU A 75 3.93 27.28 -7.46
C LEU A 75 4.08 27.73 -8.91
N LEU A 76 2.95 28.14 -9.49
CA LEU A 76 2.91 28.82 -10.77
C LEU A 76 2.87 30.33 -10.53
N ASP A 77 3.67 31.07 -11.28
CA ASP A 77 3.60 32.52 -11.30
C ASP A 77 2.28 32.97 -11.95
N ALA A 78 1.53 33.82 -11.26
CA ALA A 78 0.19 34.23 -11.65
C ALA A 78 0.15 35.05 -12.96
N GLN A 79 1.28 35.64 -13.36
CA GLN A 79 1.34 36.48 -14.56
C GLN A 79 1.86 35.74 -15.80
N SER A 80 2.80 34.81 -15.61
CA SER A 80 3.44 34.11 -16.70
C SER A 80 2.94 32.67 -16.89
N GLY A 81 2.25 32.10 -15.91
CA GLY A 81 1.82 30.70 -15.92
C GLY A 81 2.99 29.71 -15.86
N HIS A 82 4.20 30.21 -15.62
CA HIS A 82 5.41 29.41 -15.53
C HIS A 82 5.66 28.96 -14.10
N VAL A 83 6.27 27.77 -13.96
CA VAL A 83 6.78 27.28 -12.67
C VAL A 83 7.86 28.22 -12.11
N ASP A 84 7.69 28.60 -10.84
CA ASP A 84 8.71 29.34 -10.09
C ASP A 84 9.92 28.43 -9.85
N SER A 85 10.96 28.62 -10.65
CA SER A 85 12.22 27.88 -10.56
C SER A 85 12.97 28.10 -9.24
N GLY A 86 12.80 29.25 -8.58
CA GLY A 86 13.43 29.55 -7.29
C GLY A 86 12.76 28.77 -6.15
N PHE A 87 11.42 28.73 -6.16
CA PHE A 87 10.66 27.92 -5.24
C PHE A 87 10.94 26.42 -5.44
N PHE A 88 10.96 25.96 -6.70
CA PHE A 88 11.25 24.57 -7.04
C PHE A 88 12.60 24.11 -6.48
N ARG A 89 13.69 24.82 -6.80
CA ARG A 89 15.04 24.48 -6.32
C ARG A 89 15.15 24.50 -4.79
N THR A 90 14.47 25.45 -4.15
CA THR A 90 14.45 25.52 -2.68
C THR A 90 13.78 24.29 -2.10
N ARG A 91 12.59 23.94 -2.60
CA ARG A 91 11.85 22.77 -2.13
C ARG A 91 12.55 21.45 -2.47
N GLU A 92 13.17 21.36 -3.64
CA GLU A 92 14.01 20.21 -4.03
C GLU A 92 15.16 20.02 -3.02
N SER A 93 15.89 21.09 -2.69
CA SER A 93 16.99 21.03 -1.73
C SER A 93 16.52 20.59 -0.33
N GLN A 94 15.35 21.06 0.11
CA GLN A 94 14.75 20.65 1.39
C GLN A 94 14.31 19.19 1.36
N SER A 95 13.73 18.74 0.25
CA SER A 95 13.31 17.34 0.08
C SER A 95 14.52 16.41 0.15
N LYS A 96 15.63 16.77 -0.51
CA LYS A 96 16.90 16.04 -0.47
C LYS A 96 17.53 15.94 0.91
N LEU A 97 17.28 16.89 1.81
CA LEU A 97 17.76 16.80 3.20
C LEU A 97 17.04 15.72 4.01
N VAL A 98 15.75 15.49 3.73
CA VAL A 98 14.93 14.50 4.45
C VAL A 98 15.01 13.13 3.76
N HIS A 99 15.02 13.12 2.43
CA HIS A 99 15.03 11.93 1.59
C HIS A 99 16.14 12.05 0.52
N PRO A 100 17.41 11.77 0.87
CA PRO A 100 18.53 11.90 -0.05
C PRO A 100 18.44 10.97 -1.26
N ASP A 101 17.81 9.81 -1.07
CA ASP A 101 17.67 8.75 -2.07
C ASP A 101 16.56 9.03 -3.11
N LEU A 102 15.76 10.08 -2.96
CA LEU A 102 14.66 10.39 -3.86
C LEU A 102 15.05 11.50 -4.83
N ASP A 103 14.93 11.23 -6.13
CA ASP A 103 15.18 12.18 -7.20
C ASP A 103 13.85 12.70 -7.76
N PHE A 104 13.91 13.85 -8.43
CA PHE A 104 12.80 14.33 -9.23
C PHE A 104 12.65 13.44 -10.47
N ILE A 105 11.44 12.94 -10.69
CA ILE A 105 11.15 11.95 -11.74
C ILE A 105 10.02 12.36 -12.69
N GLY A 106 9.24 13.37 -12.32
CA GLY A 106 8.01 13.66 -13.03
C GLY A 106 7.20 14.79 -12.44
N CYS A 107 6.06 15.04 -13.03
CA CYS A 107 5.09 16.01 -12.57
C CYS A 107 3.69 15.41 -12.50
N TYR A 108 2.84 15.98 -11.66
CA TYR A 108 1.43 15.65 -11.63
C TYR A 108 0.58 16.86 -11.94
N ILE A 109 -0.57 16.59 -12.58
CA ILE A 109 -1.54 17.60 -12.99
C ILE A 109 -2.92 17.05 -12.68
N THR A 110 -3.77 17.84 -12.02
CA THR A 110 -5.17 17.43 -11.84
C THR A 110 -6.04 17.87 -13.01
N GLY A 111 -6.90 16.97 -13.49
CA GLY A 111 -7.86 17.24 -14.56
C GLY A 111 -8.09 16.02 -15.43
N GLY A 112 -8.89 16.21 -16.49
CA GLY A 112 -9.24 15.14 -17.43
C GLY A 112 -8.11 14.83 -18.44
N PRO A 113 -8.44 14.59 -19.74
CA PRO A 113 -7.43 14.20 -20.73
C PRO A 113 -6.35 15.26 -20.93
N ILE A 114 -5.24 14.88 -21.57
CA ILE A 114 -4.12 15.79 -21.85
C ILE A 114 -4.59 16.97 -22.71
N GLN A 115 -4.29 18.18 -22.27
CA GLN A 115 -4.56 19.45 -22.96
C GLN A 115 -3.26 20.10 -23.42
N GLU A 116 -3.34 21.08 -24.32
CA GLU A 116 -2.17 21.82 -24.82
C GLU A 116 -1.38 22.52 -23.69
N GLU A 117 -2.08 22.98 -22.65
CA GLU A 117 -1.50 23.55 -21.43
C GLU A 117 -0.58 22.57 -20.69
N ASP A 118 -0.92 21.28 -20.71
CA ASP A 118 -0.10 20.25 -20.07
C ASP A 118 1.19 20.02 -20.86
N GLN A 119 1.14 20.23 -22.19
CA GLN A 119 2.30 20.08 -23.08
C GLN A 119 3.30 21.21 -22.86
N SER A 120 2.83 22.46 -22.75
CA SER A 120 3.70 23.59 -22.46
C SER A 120 4.34 23.47 -21.07
N PHE A 121 3.57 23.01 -20.07
CA PHE A 121 4.08 22.73 -18.75
C PHE A 121 5.13 21.60 -18.75
N GLN A 122 4.90 20.53 -19.52
CA GLN A 122 5.86 19.45 -19.66
C GLN A 122 7.18 19.91 -20.27
N ILE A 123 7.13 20.72 -21.34
CA ILE A 123 8.33 21.29 -21.96
C ILE A 123 9.11 22.10 -20.94
N GLN A 124 8.43 22.93 -20.13
CA GLN A 124 9.07 23.69 -19.07
C GLN A 124 9.74 22.77 -18.03
N MET A 125 9.10 21.66 -17.63
CA MET A 125 9.69 20.72 -16.66
C MET A 125 10.83 19.90 -17.25
N GLN A 126 10.82 19.63 -18.56
CA GLN A 126 11.93 18.98 -19.26
C GLN A 126 13.20 19.83 -19.30
N GLU A 127 13.07 21.17 -19.23
CA GLU A 127 14.24 22.05 -19.06
C GLU A 127 14.89 21.91 -17.68
N LEU A 128 14.11 21.51 -16.67
CA LEU A 128 14.60 21.31 -15.31
C LEU A 128 15.15 19.89 -15.10
N CYS A 129 14.59 18.88 -15.76
CA CYS A 129 15.00 17.47 -15.63
C CYS A 129 14.80 16.68 -16.93
N GLU A 130 15.73 15.78 -17.23
CA GLU A 130 15.83 15.10 -18.53
C GLU A 130 14.75 14.01 -18.76
N SER A 131 14.15 13.46 -17.71
CA SER A 131 13.12 12.41 -17.78
C SER A 131 11.96 12.75 -16.87
N VAL A 132 10.82 13.13 -17.46
CA VAL A 132 9.64 13.61 -16.73
C VAL A 132 8.42 12.77 -17.12
N VAL A 133 7.93 11.93 -16.22
CA VAL A 133 6.61 11.30 -16.38
C VAL A 133 5.50 12.26 -15.96
N ILE A 134 4.33 12.16 -16.60
CA ILE A 134 3.14 12.92 -16.21
C ILE A 134 2.14 12.00 -15.54
N LEU A 135 1.75 12.32 -14.31
CA LEU A 135 0.63 11.68 -13.63
C LEU A 135 -0.59 12.61 -13.65
N LYS A 136 -1.66 12.19 -14.32
CA LYS A 136 -2.95 12.88 -14.27
C LYS A 136 -3.90 12.19 -13.30
N LEU A 137 -4.45 12.98 -12.38
CA LEU A 137 -5.53 12.55 -11.50
C LEU A 137 -6.78 13.36 -11.84
N ASP A 138 -7.88 12.68 -12.18
CA ASP A 138 -9.16 13.34 -12.41
C ASP A 138 -10.02 13.33 -11.13
N PRO A 139 -10.18 14.47 -10.44
CA PRO A 139 -10.97 14.54 -9.21
C PRO A 139 -12.49 14.52 -9.47
N TYR A 140 -12.92 14.68 -10.72
CA TYR A 140 -14.33 14.71 -11.09
C TYR A 140 -14.83 13.38 -11.66
N ASP A 141 -13.94 12.44 -11.95
CA ASP A 141 -14.33 11.13 -12.43
C ASP A 141 -15.04 10.32 -11.33
N ARG A 142 -16.27 9.91 -11.62
CA ARG A 142 -17.14 9.14 -10.73
C ARG A 142 -17.34 7.70 -11.21
N ARG A 143 -16.61 7.26 -12.23
CA ARG A 143 -16.63 5.89 -12.73
C ARG A 143 -15.91 5.00 -11.71
N GLY A 144 -16.58 4.66 -10.61
CA GLY A 144 -16.00 3.95 -9.45
C GLY A 144 -15.48 2.52 -9.69
N ASP A 145 -15.23 2.13 -10.94
CA ASP A 145 -14.72 0.81 -11.33
C ASP A 145 -13.19 0.81 -11.50
N GLN A 146 -12.59 1.97 -11.78
CA GLN A 146 -11.14 2.14 -11.87
C GLN A 146 -10.70 3.42 -11.17
N LEU A 147 -9.49 3.39 -10.60
CA LEU A 147 -8.88 4.55 -9.98
C LEU A 147 -8.63 5.62 -11.07
N PRO A 148 -9.05 6.90 -10.87
CA PRO A 148 -9.02 7.94 -11.90
C PRO A 148 -7.62 8.55 -12.04
N ILE A 149 -6.63 7.67 -12.25
CA ILE A 149 -5.22 8.02 -12.40
C ILE A 149 -4.71 7.45 -13.71
N HIS A 150 -4.04 8.30 -14.47
CA HIS A 150 -3.41 7.96 -15.73
C HIS A 150 -1.97 8.47 -15.74
N VAL A 151 -1.03 7.58 -16.07
CA VAL A 151 0.38 7.91 -16.20
C VAL A 151 0.75 7.96 -17.66
N TYR A 152 1.49 8.99 -18.05
CA TYR A 152 1.94 9.22 -19.42
C TYR A 152 3.44 9.42 -19.46
N GLU A 153 4.05 8.81 -20.47
CA GLU A 153 5.43 9.02 -20.86
C GLU A 153 5.45 9.98 -22.06
N SER A 154 6.34 10.96 -22.02
CA SER A 154 6.58 11.85 -23.16
C SER A 154 7.60 11.22 -24.11
N ALA A 155 7.19 10.92 -25.33
CA ALA A 155 8.07 10.49 -26.41
C ALA A 155 8.11 11.58 -27.49
N VAL A 156 9.30 11.92 -27.97
CA VAL A 156 9.47 12.80 -29.13
C VAL A 156 9.46 11.92 -30.37
N ASP A 157 8.47 12.10 -31.25
CA ASP A 157 8.42 11.38 -32.52
C ASP A 157 9.39 12.01 -33.54
N ASN A 158 9.63 11.31 -34.66
CA ASN A 158 10.51 11.76 -35.74
C ASN A 158 10.12 13.13 -36.32
N ASP A 159 8.86 13.55 -36.15
CA ASP A 159 8.34 14.86 -36.56
C ASP A 159 8.65 16.01 -35.56
N ALA A 160 9.50 15.75 -34.56
CA ALA A 160 9.86 16.69 -33.48
C ALA A 160 8.67 17.20 -32.64
N ARG A 161 7.55 16.46 -32.66
CA ARG A 161 6.36 16.73 -31.85
C ARG A 161 6.37 15.86 -30.59
N LEU A 162 5.95 16.45 -29.47
CA LEU A 162 5.82 15.76 -28.21
C LEU A 162 4.53 14.92 -28.23
N HIS A 163 4.68 13.60 -28.14
CA HIS A 163 3.57 12.66 -28.03
C HIS A 163 3.52 12.04 -26.63
N PHE A 164 2.31 11.86 -26.13
CA PHE A 164 2.09 11.23 -24.82
C PHE A 164 1.59 9.81 -25.01
N LYS A 165 2.35 8.87 -24.48
CA LYS A 165 2.00 7.46 -24.46
C LYS A 165 1.53 7.08 -23.06
N GLN A 166 0.34 6.51 -22.95
CA GLN A 166 -0.15 6.02 -21.67
C GLN A 166 0.64 4.77 -21.25
N VAL A 167 1.14 4.78 -20.02
CA VAL A 167 1.93 3.68 -19.44
C VAL A 167 1.12 3.03 -18.31
N PRO A 168 1.06 1.69 -18.24
CA PRO A 168 0.43 1.01 -17.11
C PRO A 168 1.22 1.26 -15.83
N TYR A 169 0.52 1.42 -14.71
CA TYR A 169 1.13 1.53 -13.39
C TYR A 169 0.66 0.39 -12.49
N GLU A 170 1.50 0.04 -11.53
CA GLU A 170 1.20 -0.86 -10.43
C GLU A 170 1.20 -0.05 -9.13
N LEU A 171 0.30 -0.40 -8.20
CA LEU A 171 0.33 0.20 -6.87
C LEU A 171 1.43 -0.48 -6.05
N ALA A 172 2.49 0.25 -5.74
CA ALA A 172 3.46 -0.16 -4.74
C ALA A 172 2.93 0.21 -3.35
N HIS A 173 3.30 -0.58 -2.35
CA HIS A 173 2.98 -0.24 -0.98
C HIS A 173 4.11 -0.73 -0.07
N ASP A 174 4.53 0.13 0.84
CA ASP A 174 5.25 -0.35 2.02
C ASP A 174 4.27 -1.01 3.00
N GLU A 175 4.76 -1.84 3.93
CA GLU A 175 3.91 -2.50 4.91
C GLU A 175 3.17 -1.50 5.80
N ALA A 176 3.83 -0.40 6.20
CA ALA A 176 3.20 0.66 6.96
C ALA A 176 2.10 1.37 6.15
N GLU A 177 2.35 1.63 4.87
CA GLU A 177 1.39 2.25 3.96
C GLU A 177 0.18 1.34 3.70
N ARG A 178 0.41 0.05 3.47
CA ARG A 178 -0.62 -0.97 3.30
C ARG A 178 -1.56 -1.02 4.50
N ILE A 179 -1.00 -1.05 5.71
CA ILE A 179 -1.79 -1.04 6.96
C ILE A 179 -2.57 0.28 7.09
N GLY A 180 -1.95 1.41 6.79
CA GLY A 180 -2.60 2.73 6.85
C GLY A 180 -3.80 2.84 5.89
N VAL A 181 -3.61 2.45 4.63
CA VAL A 181 -4.67 2.44 3.61
C VAL A 181 -5.80 1.50 3.99
N ASP A 182 -5.48 0.28 4.44
CA ASP A 182 -6.47 -0.70 4.90
C ASP A 182 -7.29 -0.16 6.08
N HIS A 183 -6.64 0.50 7.04
CA HIS A 183 -7.32 1.13 8.17
C HIS A 183 -8.27 2.25 7.72
N ILE A 184 -7.83 3.14 6.83
CA ILE A 184 -8.66 4.23 6.31
C ILE A 184 -9.87 3.68 5.54
N ALA A 185 -9.65 2.70 4.66
CA ALA A 185 -10.72 2.08 3.87
C ALA A 185 -11.78 1.42 4.75
N LYS A 186 -11.35 0.70 5.80
CA LYS A 186 -12.26 0.07 6.77
C LYS A 186 -13.06 1.08 7.58
N THR A 187 -12.41 2.16 8.04
CA THR A 187 -13.06 3.20 8.86
C THR A 187 -14.19 3.90 8.10
N ILE A 188 -14.07 4.04 6.78
CA ILE A 188 -15.09 4.67 5.91
C ILE A 188 -16.24 3.69 5.58
N GLY A 189 -15.93 2.41 5.37
CA GLY A 189 -16.92 1.39 4.97
C GLY A 189 -17.82 0.91 6.13
N THR A 190 -17.34 0.98 7.36
CA THR A 190 -18.12 0.61 8.55
C THR A 190 -18.15 1.78 9.52
N GLY A 191 -19.23 2.58 9.50
CA GLY A 191 -19.49 3.65 10.48
C GLY A 191 -19.75 3.14 11.92
N SER A 192 -19.13 2.03 12.32
CA SER A 192 -19.32 1.37 13.59
C SER A 192 -17.98 1.21 14.29
N SER A 193 -17.79 2.01 15.34
CA SER A 193 -16.74 1.89 16.35
C SER A 193 -16.93 0.64 17.22
N ASN A 194 -17.20 -0.51 16.61
CA ASN A 194 -17.48 -1.75 17.31
C ASN A 194 -16.38 -2.77 17.01
N ALA A 195 -15.43 -2.84 17.94
CA ALA A 195 -14.62 -4.00 18.34
C ALA A 195 -14.85 -5.30 17.54
N GLY A 196 -14.45 -5.33 16.27
CA GLY A 196 -14.21 -6.57 15.55
C GLY A 196 -12.95 -7.22 16.13
N SER A 197 -12.94 -8.55 16.25
CA SER A 197 -11.66 -9.25 16.45
C SER A 197 -10.77 -8.95 15.24
N LEU A 198 -9.47 -8.65 15.44
CA LEU A 198 -8.49 -8.50 14.34
C LEU A 198 -8.60 -9.67 13.34
N THR A 199 -8.87 -10.89 13.83
CA THR A 199 -9.11 -12.06 13.00
C THR A 199 -10.32 -11.91 12.08
N ALA A 200 -11.44 -11.39 12.59
CA ALA A 200 -12.65 -11.16 11.80
C ALA A 200 -12.41 -10.11 10.69
N GLU A 201 -11.63 -9.08 10.99
CA GLU A 201 -11.28 -8.05 10.01
C GLU A 201 -10.36 -8.58 8.89
N HIS A 202 -9.35 -9.39 9.23
CA HIS A 202 -8.49 -10.04 8.23
C HIS A 202 -9.28 -11.00 7.33
N LEU A 203 -10.22 -11.76 7.90
CA LEU A 203 -11.10 -12.63 7.13
C LEU A 203 -12.05 -11.84 6.22
N LEU A 204 -12.55 -10.70 6.68
CA LEU A 204 -13.40 -9.82 5.88
C LEU A 204 -12.64 -9.22 4.68
N GLY A 205 -11.40 -8.77 4.87
CA GLY A 205 -10.56 -8.33 3.76
C GLY A 205 -10.30 -9.43 2.73
N SER A 206 -10.06 -10.66 3.20
CA SER A 206 -9.91 -11.84 2.33
C SER A 206 -11.21 -12.15 1.58
N TYR A 207 -12.36 -12.01 2.24
CA TYR A 207 -13.68 -12.19 1.63
C TYR A 207 -13.93 -11.19 0.49
N HIS A 208 -13.69 -9.89 0.72
CA HIS A 208 -13.85 -8.88 -0.31
C HIS A 208 -12.88 -9.09 -1.49
N ALA A 209 -11.66 -9.55 -1.24
CA ALA A 209 -10.74 -9.91 -2.31
C ALA A 209 -11.27 -11.09 -3.16
N MET A 210 -11.87 -12.11 -2.53
CA MET A 210 -12.53 -13.21 -3.24
C MET A 210 -13.75 -12.74 -4.03
N GLU A 211 -14.56 -11.87 -3.45
CA GLU A 211 -15.74 -11.28 -4.10
C GLU A 211 -15.34 -10.50 -5.36
N MET A 212 -14.33 -9.64 -5.27
CA MET A 212 -13.79 -8.89 -6.42
C MET A 212 -13.22 -9.81 -7.49
N LEU A 213 -12.55 -10.90 -7.10
CA LEU A 213 -12.07 -11.90 -8.05
C LEU A 213 -13.23 -12.60 -8.77
N LEU A 214 -14.28 -12.99 -8.04
CA LEU A 214 -15.46 -13.63 -8.63
C LEU A 214 -16.20 -12.70 -9.60
N LEU A 215 -16.34 -11.42 -9.26
CA LEU A 215 -16.92 -10.42 -10.15
C LEU A 215 -16.11 -10.31 -11.46
N ARG A 216 -14.78 -10.24 -11.37
CA ARG A 216 -13.90 -10.20 -12.56
C ARG A 216 -13.95 -11.49 -13.38
N LEU A 217 -14.02 -12.66 -12.74
CA LEU A 217 -14.17 -13.93 -13.44
C LEU A 217 -15.51 -14.01 -14.18
N ASN A 218 -16.58 -13.49 -13.58
CA ASN A 218 -17.90 -13.42 -14.22
C ASN A 218 -17.86 -12.50 -15.46
N ILE A 219 -17.19 -11.34 -15.38
CA ILE A 219 -16.98 -10.46 -16.55
C ILE A 219 -16.24 -11.20 -17.67
N LEU A 220 -15.19 -11.95 -17.36
CA LEU A 220 -14.45 -12.73 -18.35
C LEU A 220 -15.30 -13.84 -18.97
N GLN A 221 -16.11 -14.53 -18.17
CA GLN A 221 -17.04 -15.55 -18.66
C GLN A 221 -18.06 -14.95 -19.62
N ASN A 222 -18.72 -13.84 -19.22
CA ASN A 222 -19.69 -13.14 -20.06
C ASN A 222 -19.07 -12.65 -21.37
N TYR A 223 -17.80 -12.19 -21.33
CA TYR A 223 -17.08 -11.81 -22.54
C TYR A 223 -16.89 -12.98 -23.51
N VAL A 224 -16.46 -14.14 -23.01
CA VAL A 224 -16.28 -15.35 -23.83
C VAL A 224 -17.61 -15.83 -24.41
N ASP A 225 -18.69 -15.81 -23.61
CA ASP A 225 -20.03 -16.19 -24.07
C ASP A 225 -20.56 -15.23 -25.15
N ALA A 226 -20.36 -13.91 -24.99
CA ALA A 226 -20.74 -12.91 -25.98
C ALA A 226 -19.98 -13.05 -27.31
N VAL A 227 -18.68 -13.38 -27.25
CA VAL A 227 -17.87 -13.69 -28.44
C VAL A 227 -18.36 -14.97 -29.12
N ASN A 228 -18.70 -16.01 -28.35
CA ASN A 228 -19.24 -17.26 -28.87
C ASN A 228 -20.62 -17.08 -29.54
N ASN A 229 -21.47 -16.22 -28.97
CA ASN A 229 -22.78 -15.84 -29.52
C ASN A 229 -22.70 -14.88 -30.72
N LYS A 230 -21.50 -14.45 -31.12
CA LYS A 230 -21.23 -13.50 -32.21
C LYS A 230 -21.78 -12.08 -31.98
N GLU A 231 -21.98 -11.69 -30.72
CA GLU A 231 -22.42 -10.35 -30.35
C GLU A 231 -21.27 -9.33 -30.39
N LEU A 232 -20.03 -9.80 -30.14
CA LEU A 232 -18.81 -8.99 -30.16
C LEU A 232 -17.79 -9.50 -31.19
N PRO A 233 -16.98 -8.62 -31.80
CA PRO A 233 -15.91 -9.02 -32.69
C PRO A 233 -14.83 -9.81 -31.94
N VAL A 234 -14.31 -10.86 -32.58
CA VAL A 234 -13.30 -11.74 -31.98
C VAL A 234 -11.97 -10.99 -31.83
N ASN A 235 -11.53 -10.78 -30.59
CA ASN A 235 -10.18 -10.29 -30.30
C ASN A 235 -9.27 -11.45 -29.87
N HIS A 236 -8.40 -11.88 -30.78
CA HIS A 236 -7.50 -13.02 -30.54
C HIS A 236 -6.43 -12.75 -29.48
N CYS A 237 -6.05 -11.50 -29.22
CA CYS A 237 -5.07 -11.17 -28.18
C CYS A 237 -5.64 -11.46 -26.79
N ILE A 238 -6.86 -10.98 -26.52
CA ILE A 238 -7.56 -11.18 -25.24
C ILE A 238 -7.83 -12.66 -25.00
N LEU A 239 -8.29 -13.41 -26.02
CA LEU A 239 -8.52 -14.84 -25.90
C LEU A 239 -7.24 -15.63 -25.60
N ARG A 240 -6.09 -15.19 -26.15
CA ARG A 240 -4.79 -15.79 -25.84
C ARG A 240 -4.37 -15.50 -24.40
N GLU A 241 -4.61 -14.30 -23.90
CA GLU A 241 -4.33 -13.94 -22.50
C GLU A 241 -5.20 -14.73 -21.52
N ILE A 242 -6.50 -14.87 -21.81
CA ILE A 242 -7.43 -15.69 -21.03
C ILE A 242 -6.98 -17.15 -21.03
N SER A 243 -6.62 -17.70 -22.20
CA SER A 243 -6.05 -19.04 -22.31
C SER A 243 -4.78 -19.16 -21.46
N GLY A 244 -3.86 -18.19 -21.53
CA GLY A 244 -2.68 -18.14 -20.69
C GLY A 244 -2.98 -18.15 -19.18
N LEU A 245 -4.02 -17.43 -18.75
CA LEU A 245 -4.48 -17.43 -17.36
C LEU A 245 -4.99 -18.82 -16.94
N ILE A 246 -5.80 -19.47 -17.77
CA ILE A 246 -6.32 -20.83 -17.54
C ILE A 246 -5.18 -21.84 -17.43
N HIS A 247 -4.14 -21.72 -18.25
CA HIS A 247 -2.98 -22.62 -18.19
C HIS A 247 -2.09 -22.39 -16.95
N ARG A 248 -2.18 -21.23 -16.29
CA ARG A 248 -1.45 -20.94 -15.04
C ARG A 248 -2.17 -21.42 -13.77
N LEU A 249 -3.50 -21.53 -13.80
CA LEU A 249 -4.31 -22.04 -12.67
C LEU A 249 -3.88 -23.44 -12.16
N PRO A 250 -3.56 -24.42 -13.04
CA PRO A 250 -3.07 -25.74 -12.63
C PRO A 250 -1.81 -25.72 -11.77
N PHE A 251 -0.95 -24.70 -11.85
CA PHE A 251 0.24 -24.61 -10.98
C PHE A 251 -0.12 -24.41 -9.50
N LEU A 252 -1.31 -23.86 -9.20
CA LEU A 252 -1.81 -23.72 -7.82
C LEU A 252 -2.55 -24.97 -7.33
N MET A 253 -3.09 -25.78 -8.25
CA MET A 253 -4.02 -26.86 -7.91
C MET A 253 -3.53 -28.27 -8.31
N ASN A 254 -2.29 -28.45 -8.75
CA ASN A 254 -1.85 -29.69 -9.39
C ASN A 254 -2.19 -30.93 -8.54
N LYS A 255 -3.24 -31.64 -8.97
CA LYS A 255 -3.81 -32.84 -8.34
C LYS A 255 -3.17 -34.14 -8.86
N GLY A 256 -2.14 -34.07 -9.70
CA GLY A 256 -1.49 -35.25 -10.27
C GLY A 256 0.00 -35.30 -9.95
N THR A 257 0.43 -36.39 -9.28
CA THR A 257 1.68 -37.18 -9.42
C THR A 257 3.03 -36.55 -9.81
N ASP A 258 3.20 -35.24 -9.90
CA ASP A 258 4.49 -34.60 -10.12
C ASP A 258 5.18 -34.32 -8.78
N ARG A 259 6.49 -34.65 -8.70
CA ARG A 259 7.34 -34.37 -7.53
C ARG A 259 7.25 -32.91 -7.05
N SER A 260 6.98 -31.96 -7.96
CA SER A 260 6.76 -30.54 -7.66
C SER A 260 5.48 -30.28 -6.86
N ALA A 261 4.37 -30.94 -7.20
CA ALA A 261 3.09 -30.79 -6.50
C ALA A 261 3.11 -31.41 -5.09
N ILE A 262 3.80 -32.56 -4.95
CA ILE A 262 4.05 -33.19 -3.65
C ILE A 262 4.90 -32.26 -2.78
N SER A 263 5.96 -31.66 -3.35
CA SER A 263 6.81 -30.71 -2.63
C SER A 263 6.03 -29.47 -2.15
N ALA A 264 5.18 -28.88 -2.99
CA ALA A 264 4.36 -27.73 -2.61
C ALA A 264 3.36 -28.06 -1.48
N LYS A 265 2.68 -29.21 -1.57
CA LYS A 265 1.77 -29.67 -0.51
C LYS A 265 2.50 -29.96 0.81
N THR A 266 3.67 -30.59 0.74
CA THR A 266 4.52 -30.81 1.93
C THR A 266 5.01 -29.50 2.53
N GLN A 267 5.38 -28.51 1.71
CA GLN A 267 5.74 -27.17 2.18
C GLN A 267 4.58 -26.49 2.90
N LEU A 268 3.35 -26.56 2.36
CA LEU A 268 2.17 -25.99 3.00
C LEU A 268 1.88 -26.64 4.36
N TYR A 269 1.93 -27.98 4.46
CA TYR A 269 1.74 -28.63 5.76
C TYR A 269 2.85 -28.31 6.74
N ARG A 270 4.09 -28.18 6.27
CA ARG A 270 5.21 -27.77 7.11
C ARG A 270 4.98 -26.37 7.68
N GLN A 271 4.60 -25.41 6.84
CA GLN A 271 4.25 -24.05 7.27
C GLN A 271 3.08 -24.06 8.25
N ALA A 272 2.02 -24.83 7.98
CA ALA A 272 0.88 -24.94 8.89
C ALA A 272 1.28 -25.52 10.25
N ASN A 273 2.13 -26.55 10.26
CA ASN A 273 2.64 -27.14 11.49
C ASN A 273 3.54 -26.16 12.26
N GLU A 274 4.39 -25.40 11.57
CA GLU A 274 5.24 -24.38 12.18
C GLU A 274 4.38 -23.26 12.82
N VAL A 275 3.36 -22.76 12.12
CA VAL A 275 2.40 -21.78 12.66
C VAL A 275 1.61 -22.36 13.85
N CYS A 276 1.16 -23.61 13.77
CA CYS A 276 0.43 -24.24 14.87
C CYS A 276 1.31 -24.38 16.12
N LEU A 277 2.58 -24.76 15.94
CA LEU A 277 3.53 -24.91 17.04
C LEU A 277 3.89 -23.57 17.69
N THR A 278 4.06 -22.50 16.91
CA THR A 278 4.29 -21.16 17.46
C THR A 278 3.07 -20.62 18.20
N VAL A 279 1.85 -20.87 17.69
CA VAL A 279 0.59 -20.53 18.38
C VAL A 279 0.46 -21.32 19.69
N LEU A 280 0.79 -22.61 19.69
CA LEU A 280 0.77 -23.44 20.90
C LEU A 280 1.72 -22.88 21.97
N LEU A 281 2.96 -22.57 21.61
CA LEU A 281 3.95 -21.97 22.53
C LEU A 281 3.50 -20.60 23.05
N SER A 282 2.90 -19.76 22.20
CA SER A 282 2.32 -18.48 22.61
C SER A 282 1.18 -18.68 23.62
N SER A 283 0.27 -19.63 23.36
CA SER A 283 -0.85 -19.92 24.25
C SER A 283 -0.39 -20.48 25.61
N MET A 284 0.61 -21.36 25.63
CA MET A 284 1.23 -21.85 26.87
C MET A 284 1.87 -20.70 27.66
N THR A 285 2.57 -19.79 26.98
CA THR A 285 3.20 -18.61 27.61
C THR A 285 2.14 -17.69 28.22
N GLN A 286 1.05 -17.42 27.51
CA GLN A 286 -0.09 -16.64 28.03
C GLN A 286 -0.79 -17.33 29.20
N GLY A 287 -0.91 -18.67 29.15
CA GLY A 287 -1.44 -19.47 30.25
C GLY A 287 -0.58 -19.38 31.51
N LEU A 288 0.74 -19.52 31.37
CA LEU A 288 1.69 -19.34 32.47
C LEU A 288 1.66 -17.93 33.03
N GLN A 289 1.58 -16.91 32.17
CA GLN A 289 1.45 -15.51 32.61
C GLN A 289 0.16 -15.28 33.39
N SER A 290 -0.95 -15.84 32.92
CA SER A 290 -2.25 -15.77 33.61
C SER A 290 -2.19 -16.47 34.97
N LEU A 291 -1.60 -17.67 35.04
CA LEU A 291 -1.40 -18.41 36.29
C LEU A 291 -0.49 -17.67 37.26
N HIS A 292 0.61 -17.10 36.78
CA HIS A 292 1.51 -16.30 37.59
C HIS A 292 0.79 -15.07 38.18
N SER A 293 -0.02 -14.38 37.36
CA SER A 293 -0.86 -13.27 37.80
C SER A 293 -1.89 -13.70 38.85
N THR A 294 -2.57 -14.83 38.67
CA THR A 294 -3.55 -15.32 39.67
C THR A 294 -2.87 -15.77 40.97
N LEU A 295 -1.69 -16.37 40.88
CA LEU A 295 -0.88 -16.77 42.03
C LEU A 295 -0.44 -15.54 42.83
N ILE A 296 0.06 -14.49 42.18
CA ILE A 296 0.41 -13.23 42.86
C ILE A 296 -0.82 -12.66 43.57
N LYS A 297 -1.96 -12.60 42.89
CA LYS A 297 -3.21 -12.08 43.48
C LYS A 297 -3.69 -12.95 44.65
N SER A 298 -3.58 -14.27 44.57
CA SER A 298 -4.01 -15.17 45.65
C SER A 298 -3.06 -15.12 46.85
N LEU A 299 -1.75 -15.01 46.63
CA LEU A 299 -0.78 -14.76 47.69
C LEU A 299 -1.02 -13.42 48.39
N GLN A 300 -1.38 -12.36 47.66
CA GLN A 300 -1.76 -11.07 48.25
C GLN A 300 -3.01 -11.17 49.15
N VAL A 301 -3.95 -12.05 48.82
CA VAL A 301 -5.17 -12.26 49.63
C VAL A 301 -4.92 -13.17 50.83
N LEU A 302 -4.09 -14.21 50.65
CA LEU A 302 -3.77 -15.20 51.68
C LEU A 302 -2.78 -14.65 52.72
N ASP A 303 -1.74 -13.94 52.26
CA ASP A 303 -0.84 -13.18 53.11
C ASP A 303 -1.60 -11.90 53.50
N LYS A 304 -2.46 -11.98 54.53
CA LYS A 304 -3.19 -10.85 55.14
C LYS A 304 -2.23 -9.80 55.72
N LYS A 305 -1.30 -9.27 54.94
CA LYS A 305 -0.57 -8.06 55.29
C LYS A 305 -1.54 -6.90 55.08
N PRO A 306 -1.97 -6.22 56.16
CA PRO A 306 -2.73 -5.00 55.99
C PRO A 306 -1.89 -4.03 55.18
N LEU A 307 -2.55 -3.36 54.24
CA LEU A 307 -2.00 -2.20 53.55
C LEU A 307 -1.52 -1.19 54.60
N THR A 308 -0.20 -1.06 54.76
CA THR A 308 0.33 0.25 55.13
C THR A 308 0.19 1.12 53.88
N GLN A 309 -0.96 1.78 53.80
CA GLN A 309 -1.16 2.92 52.93
C GLN A 309 -0.12 3.98 53.34
N SER A 310 1.02 4.01 52.66
CA SER A 310 2.00 5.07 52.82
C SER A 310 2.63 5.36 51.47
N GLY A 311 2.49 6.61 51.06
CA GLY A 311 3.21 7.18 49.92
C GLY A 311 2.35 7.38 48.68
N HIS A 312 1.77 8.57 48.56
CA HIS A 312 1.58 9.21 47.26
C HIS A 312 2.81 8.94 46.38
N MET A 313 2.63 8.36 45.19
CA MET A 313 3.61 8.47 44.13
C MET A 313 2.97 9.04 42.88
N HIS A 314 3.38 10.29 42.65
CA HIS A 314 3.29 11.04 41.43
C HIS A 314 3.65 10.19 40.20
N HIS A 315 2.89 10.42 39.15
CA HIS A 315 3.12 10.03 37.78
C HIS A 315 4.53 10.45 37.32
N MET A 316 5.46 9.52 37.05
CA MET A 316 6.56 9.74 36.10
C MET A 316 6.96 8.43 35.40
N MET A 317 6.91 8.49 34.07
CA MET A 317 7.50 7.54 33.13
C MET A 317 9.03 7.56 33.26
N ASN A 318 9.66 6.38 33.39
CA ASN A 318 10.87 6.05 32.62
C ASN A 318 11.28 4.56 32.81
N PRO A 319 11.72 3.85 31.76
CA PRO A 319 12.16 2.48 31.85
C PRO A 319 13.68 2.42 32.07
N THR A 320 14.14 1.75 33.12
CA THR A 320 15.53 1.26 33.18
C THR A 320 15.56 -0.18 33.67
N TRP A 321 15.98 -1.05 32.76
CA TRP A 321 16.38 -2.43 33.05
C TRP A 321 17.66 -2.40 33.91
N SER A 322 17.54 -2.59 35.22
CA SER A 322 18.67 -3.00 36.06
C SER A 322 18.19 -3.43 37.45
N ASN A 323 17.70 -4.66 37.58
CA ASN A 323 17.85 -5.48 38.81
C ASN A 323 17.24 -6.87 38.63
N ILE A 324 17.91 -7.70 37.84
CA ILE A 324 17.81 -9.16 37.98
C ILE A 324 19.00 -9.55 38.84
N GLY A 325 18.80 -9.72 40.15
CA GLY A 325 19.92 -10.15 41.00
C GLY A 325 19.80 -9.99 42.50
N SER A 326 18.64 -10.22 43.13
CA SER A 326 18.62 -10.36 44.61
C SER A 326 17.32 -10.93 45.20
N TYR A 327 16.79 -12.03 44.64
CA TYR A 327 15.70 -12.77 45.31
C TYR A 327 15.93 -14.28 45.23
N SER A 328 17.04 -14.73 45.80
CA SER A 328 17.21 -16.14 46.16
C SER A 328 18.30 -16.26 47.22
N HIS A 329 17.93 -16.20 48.51
CA HIS A 329 18.73 -16.84 49.57
C HIS A 329 18.09 -16.82 50.97
N LYS A 330 17.05 -16.01 51.24
CA LYS A 330 16.53 -15.86 52.61
C LYS A 330 15.32 -16.75 52.98
N SER A 331 14.61 -17.33 52.02
CA SER A 331 13.42 -18.17 52.32
C SER A 331 13.72 -19.67 52.48
N ALA A 332 14.90 -20.15 52.07
CA ALA A 332 15.24 -21.58 52.16
C ALA A 332 15.79 -22.02 53.55
N LYS A 333 16.23 -21.09 54.41
CA LYS A 333 16.84 -21.42 55.71
C LYS A 333 15.85 -21.62 56.87
N ARG A 334 14.55 -21.42 56.67
CA ARG A 334 13.54 -21.49 57.75
C ARG A 334 12.71 -22.78 57.76
N LEU A 335 12.88 -23.65 56.77
CA LEU A 335 12.14 -24.92 56.66
C LEU A 335 12.94 -26.18 57.07
N LEU A 336 14.24 -26.04 57.37
CA LEU A 336 15.11 -27.18 57.73
C LEU A 336 15.47 -27.30 59.23
N THR A 337 14.98 -26.40 60.10
CA THR A 337 15.34 -26.40 61.53
C THR A 337 14.23 -26.89 62.48
N LYS A 338 13.16 -27.52 61.97
CA LYS A 338 12.00 -27.92 62.79
C LYS A 338 11.69 -29.43 62.83
N SER A 339 12.64 -30.31 62.48
CA SER A 339 12.43 -31.78 62.54
C SER A 339 13.44 -32.55 63.42
N GLY A 340 13.93 -31.98 64.52
CA GLY A 340 14.80 -32.72 65.43
C GLY A 340 14.86 -32.13 66.83
N SER A 341 13.93 -32.52 67.70
CA SER A 341 14.17 -32.75 69.14
C SER A 341 12.86 -33.15 69.84
N LYS A 342 12.66 -34.47 69.97
CA LYS A 342 11.87 -35.12 71.04
C LYS A 342 12.23 -36.62 71.06
N MET A 343 13.29 -36.94 71.79
CA MET A 343 13.48 -38.22 72.47
C MET A 343 14.28 -37.93 73.74
N GLU A 344 13.57 -37.85 74.85
CA GLU A 344 13.88 -38.52 76.12
C GLU A 344 12.54 -38.89 76.76
#